data_AF-A0A2E6XNL1-F1
#
_entry.id   AF-A0A2E6XNL1-F1
#
_cell.length_a   1.000
_cell.length_b   1.000
_cell.length_c   1.000
_cell.angle_alpha   90.00
_cell.angle_beta   90.00
_cell.angle_gamma   90.00
#
_symmetry.space_group_name_H-M   'P 1'
#
loop_
_entity.id
_entity.type
_entity.pdbx_description
1 polymer ?
#
loop_
_entity_poly.entity_id
_entity_poly.type
_entity_poly.pdbx_seq_one_letter_code
_entity_poly.pdbx_strand_id
1 'polypeptide(L)' 'MNINPELLEKVQNENEEFRGLYEKHTTLKQKVEAFNKMKIMTPEQELEKKINQKEKLNLKDRMEKILSQYESTIH' A
#
# COMPACT_ATOMS: atom_id res chain seq x y z
N MET A 1 1.69 -4.73 -7.79
CA MET A 1 1.12 -5.80 -6.98
C MET A 1 0.06 -6.45 -7.84
N ASN A 2 0.19 -7.74 -8.14
CA ASN A 2 -0.85 -8.51 -8.80
C ASN A 2 -1.54 -9.28 -7.68
N ILE A 3 -2.41 -8.58 -6.93
CA ILE A 3 -3.27 -9.24 -5.95
C ILE A 3 -4.50 -9.70 -6.72
N ASN A 4 -4.90 -10.96 -6.56
CA ASN A 4 -6.14 -11.42 -7.18
C ASN A 4 -7.32 -10.59 -6.65
N PRO A 5 -8.15 -10.01 -7.52
CA PRO A 5 -9.27 -9.17 -7.10
C PRO A 5 -10.26 -9.94 -6.20
N GLU A 6 -10.45 -11.24 -6.42
CA GLU A 6 -11.30 -12.09 -5.58
C GLU A 6 -10.75 -12.26 -4.16
N LEU A 7 -9.44 -12.48 -4.03
CA LEU A 7 -8.77 -12.59 -2.73
C LEU A 7 -8.76 -11.22 -2.03
N LEU A 8 -8.51 -10.15 -2.81
CA LEU A 8 -8.56 -8.78 -2.32
C LEU A 8 -9.94 -8.45 -1.74
N GLU A 9 -11.02 -8.79 -2.44
CA GLU A 9 -12.38 -8.49 -2.02
C GLU A 9 -12.77 -9.30 -0.78
N LYS A 10 -12.41 -10.59 -0.71
CA LYS A 10 -12.61 -11.40 0.50
C LYS A 10 -11.85 -10.83 1.69
N VAL A 11 -10.56 -10.56 1.53
CA VAL A 11 -9.71 -10.03 2.61
C VAL A 11 -10.16 -8.62 3.00
N GLN A 12 -10.63 -7.78 2.08
CA GLN A 12 -11.19 -6.47 2.44
C GLN A 12 -12.53 -6.57 3.20
N ASN A 13 -13.35 -7.58 2.89
CA ASN A 13 -14.61 -7.81 3.60
C ASN A 13 -14.37 -8.42 4.99
N GLU A 14 -13.45 -9.36 5.11
CA GLU A 14 -13.16 -10.03 6.39
C GLU A 14 -12.13 -9.29 7.26
N ASN A 15 -11.29 -8.44 6.66
CA ASN A 15 -10.20 -7.76 7.34
C ASN A 15 -10.24 -6.24 7.07
N GLU A 16 -10.85 -5.51 8.01
CA GLU A 16 -10.91 -4.05 7.97
C GLU A 16 -9.51 -3.40 8.03
N GLU A 17 -8.54 -4.04 8.67
CA GLU A 17 -7.16 -3.56 8.69
C GLU A 17 -6.57 -3.58 7.27
N PHE A 18 -6.77 -4.66 6.51
CA PHE A 18 -6.31 -4.75 5.13
C PHE A 18 -6.94 -3.68 4.23
N ARG A 19 -8.24 -3.41 4.38
CA ARG A 19 -8.93 -2.34 3.66
C ARG A 19 -8.25 -0.98 3.93
N GLY A 20 -8.00 -0.66 5.20
CA GLY A 20 -7.30 0.57 5.58
C GLY A 20 -5.86 0.63 5.04
N LEU A 21 -5.13 -0.49 5.04
CA LEU A 21 -3.79 -0.58 4.45
C LEU A 21 -3.82 -0.36 2.93
N TYR A 22 -4.81 -0.91 2.24
CA TYR A 22 -5.00 -0.75 0.78
C TYR A 22 -5.29 0.70 0.40
N GLU A 23 -6.19 1.35 1.13
CA GLU A 23 -6.52 2.77 0.93
C GLU A 23 -5.30 3.66 1.18
N LYS A 24 -4.57 3.43 2.28
CA LYS A 24 -3.31 4.13 2.57
C LYS A 24 -2.28 3.90 1.47
N HIS A 25 -2.11 2.66 1.00
CA HIS A 25 -1.13 2.33 -0.04
C HIS A 25 -1.47 3.04 -1.35
N THR A 26 -2.75 3.08 -1.72
CA THR A 26 -3.23 3.80 -2.91
C THR A 26 -2.98 5.30 -2.78
N THR A 27 -3.30 5.88 -1.63
CA THR A 27 -3.06 7.30 -1.33
C THR A 27 -1.57 7.65 -1.41
N LEU A 28 -0.69 6.85 -0.79
CA LEU A 28 0.75 7.05 -0.85
C LEU A 28 1.28 6.92 -2.28
N LYS A 29 0.77 5.96 -3.07
CA LYS A 29 1.14 5.81 -4.47
C LYS A 29 0.77 7.07 -5.27
N GLN A 30 -0.43 7.60 -5.09
CA GLN A 30 -0.87 8.84 -5.74
C GLN A 30 -0.01 10.03 -5.31
N LYS A 31 0.30 10.16 -4.00
CA LYS A 31 1.23 11.19 -3.51
C LYS A 31 2.61 11.08 -4.17
N VAL A 32 3.20 9.89 -4.19
CA VAL A 32 4.52 9.67 -4.83
C VAL A 32 4.48 9.97 -6.33
N GLU A 33 3.40 9.62 -7.03
CA GLU A 33 3.22 9.97 -8.45
C GLU A 33 3.08 11.49 -8.66
N ALA A 34 2.32 12.17 -7.79
CA ALA A 34 2.21 13.63 -7.82
C ALA A 34 3.58 14.30 -7.60
N PHE A 35 4.37 13.81 -6.64
CA PHE A 35 5.75 14.25 -6.42
C PHE A 35 6.64 13.96 -7.63
N ASN A 36 6.56 12.78 -8.24
CA ASN A 36 7.35 12.47 -9.44
C ASN A 36 6.96 13.33 -10.66
N LYS A 37 5.70 13.78 -10.74
CA LYS A 37 5.26 14.72 -11.78
C LYS A 37 5.76 16.15 -11.53
N MET A 38 6.08 16.50 -10.29
CA MET A 38 6.70 17.79 -9.99
C MET A 38 8.15 17.79 -10.48
N LYS A 39 8.42 18.63 -11.48
CA LYS A 39 9.73 18.75 -12.11
C LYS A 39 10.81 19.37 -11.19
N ILE A 40 10.36 20.07 -10.15
CA ILE A 40 11.21 20.66 -9.11
C ILE A 40 10.56 20.30 -7.78
N MET A 41 11.27 19.52 -6.96
CA MET A 41 10.86 19.16 -5.62
C MET A 41 11.72 19.93 -4.62
N THR A 42 11.09 20.52 -3.61
CA THR A 42 11.83 21.11 -2.47
C THR A 42 12.43 20.01 -1.59
N PRO A 43 13.46 20.30 -0.77
CA PRO A 43 14.04 19.33 0.15
C PRO A 43 13.00 18.67 1.07
N GLU A 44 11.96 19.40 1.46
CA GLU A 44 10.83 18.87 2.22
C GLU A 44 10.04 17.82 1.42
N GLN A 45 9.81 18.07 0.12
CA GLN A 45 9.11 17.13 -0.76
C GLN A 45 9.95 15.88 -1.07
N GLU A 46 11.27 16.01 -1.21
CA GLU A 46 12.19 14.88 -1.35
C GLU A 46 12.14 13.97 -0.10
N LEU A 47 12.15 14.59 1.08
CA LEU A 47 11.98 13.88 2.35
C LEU A 47 10.61 13.18 2.40
N GLU A 48 9.55 13.91 2.05
CA GLU A 48 8.19 13.37 2.04
C GLU A 48 8.07 12.21 1.04
N LYS A 49 8.60 12.31 -0.17
CA LYS A 49 8.64 11.21 -1.15
C LYS A 49 9.37 9.98 -0.60
N LYS A 50 10.48 10.18 0.13
CA LYS A 50 11.24 9.09 0.75
C LYS A 50 10.45 8.42 1.88
N ILE A 51 9.75 9.20 2.70
CA ILE A 51 8.83 8.70 3.73
C ILE A 51 7.69 7.92 3.07
N ASN A 52 7.03 8.48 2.05
CA ASN A 52 5.94 7.83 1.34
C ASN A 52 6.40 6.52 0.66
N GLN A 53 7.60 6.47 0.10
CA GLN A 53 8.17 5.22 -0.46
C GLN A 53 8.39 4.15 0.62
N LYS A 54 8.91 4.56 1.79
CA LYS A 54 9.16 3.64 2.91
C LYS A 54 7.87 3.12 3.52
N GLU A 55 6.90 4.01 3.73
CA GLU A 55 5.53 3.65 4.14
C GLU A 55 4.89 2.72 3.12
N LYS A 56 5.01 2.99 1.81
CA LYS A 56 4.48 2.13 0.76
C LYS A 56 5.10 0.72 0.80
N LEU A 57 6.40 0.61 1.09
CA LEU A 57 7.06 -0.68 1.32
C LEU A 57 6.50 -1.38 2.56
N ASN A 58 6.32 -0.66 3.67
CA ASN A 58 5.76 -1.22 4.89
C ASN A 58 4.32 -1.71 4.70
N LEU A 59 3.48 -0.92 4.02
CA LEU A 59 2.12 -1.30 3.69
C LEU A 59 2.11 -2.53 2.78
N LYS A 60 2.99 -2.58 1.77
CA LYS A 60 3.12 -3.77 0.93
C LYS A 60 3.47 -5.00 1.78
N ASP A 61 4.44 -4.89 2.68
CA ASP A 61 4.87 -5.99 3.56
C ASP A 61 3.73 -6.46 4.48
N ARG A 62 3.00 -5.51 5.09
CA ARG A 62 1.81 -5.83 5.90
C ARG A 62 0.72 -6.49 5.09
N MET A 63 0.46 -6.01 3.87
CA MET A 63 -0.54 -6.59 2.98
C MET A 63 -0.14 -8.00 2.55
N GLU A 64 1.13 -8.25 2.18
CA GLU A 64 1.59 -9.62 1.88
C GLU A 64 1.50 -10.53 3.10
N LYS A 65 1.83 -10.04 4.31
CA LYS A 65 1.63 -10.80 5.55
C LYS A 65 0.17 -11.21 5.76
N ILE A 66 -0.77 -10.27 5.60
CA ILE A 66 -2.20 -10.57 5.76
C ILE A 66 -2.64 -11.58 4.70
N LEU A 67 -2.23 -11.39 3.44
CA LEU A 67 -2.55 -12.32 2.36
C LEU A 67 -2.00 -13.72 2.65
N SER A 68 -0.73 -13.85 3.07
CA SER A 68 -0.14 -15.12 3.46
C SER A 68 -0.83 -15.76 4.65
N GLN A 69 -1.26 -14.97 5.65
CA GLN A 69 -2.05 -15.51 6.76
C GLN A 69 -3.42 -16.00 6.31
N TYR A 70 -4.10 -15.27 5.42
CA TYR A 70 -5.38 -15.69 4.87
C TYR A 70 -5.26 -16.95 4.00
N GLU A 71 -4.27 -17.00 3.10
CA GLU A 71 -4.01 -18.20 2.29
C GLU A 71 -3.72 -19.41 3.18
N SER A 72 -2.97 -19.23 4.26
CA SER A 72 -2.67 -20.31 5.21
C SER A 72 -3.84 -20.69 6.13
N THR A 73 -4.85 -19.82 6.28
CA THR A 73 -6.06 -20.09 7.08
C THR A 73 -7.16 -20.77 6.26
N ILE A 74 -7.15 -20.59 4.93
CA ILE A 74 -8.10 -21.20 4.00
C ILE A 74 -7.67 -22.64 3.58
N HIS A 75 -6.45 -23.07 3.94
CA HIS A 75 -5.95 -24.43 3.73
C HIS A 75 -6.19 -25.32 4.94
#